data_AF-A0A924PUU5-F1
#
_entry.id   AF-A0A924PUU5-F1
#
_cell.length_a   1.000
_cell.length_b   1.000
_cell.length_c   1.000
_cell.angle_alpha   90.00
_cell.angle_beta   90.00
_cell.angle_gamma   90.00
#
_symmetry.space_group_name_H-M   'P 1'
#
loop_
_entity.id
_entity.type
_entity.pdbx_description
1 polymer ?
#
loop_
_entity_poly.entity_id
_entity_poly.type
_entity_poly.pdbx_seq_one_letter_code
_entity_poly.pdbx_strand_id
1 'polypeptide(L)'
;MTAKIKPVATDSKQVQGEGDYVSDRRYTDAAQSFVKSGKVEQAARDAKPASPEDEKNMRRAEQTGESHSKGEDPASPHAPTRKP
;
A
#
# COMPACT_ATOMS: atom_id res chain seq x y z
N MET A 1 53.94 -20.72 20.86
CA MET A 1 52.50 -21.04 20.82
C MET A 1 51.81 -19.97 20.01
N THR A 2 51.59 -20.21 18.71
CA THR A 2 51.08 -19.19 17.78
C THR A 2 49.58 -19.39 17.63
N ALA A 3 48.78 -18.54 18.29
CA ALA A 3 47.33 -18.62 18.22
C ALA A 3 46.86 -18.18 16.82
N LYS A 4 46.20 -19.10 16.12
CA LYS A 4 45.57 -18.89 14.81
C LYS A 4 44.31 -18.05 15.03
N ILE A 5 44.37 -16.76 14.72
CA ILE A 5 43.20 -15.88 14.75
C ILE A 5 42.28 -16.31 13.61
N LYS A 6 41.11 -16.85 13.94
CA LYS A 6 40.06 -17.16 12.96
C LYS A 6 39.47 -15.84 12.45
N PRO A 7 39.18 -15.69 11.15
CA PRO A 7 38.48 -14.51 10.67
C PRO A 7 37.10 -14.49 11.31
N VAL A 8 36.78 -13.39 12.00
CA VAL A 8 35.41 -13.10 12.40
C VAL A 8 34.62 -12.95 11.11
N ALA A 9 33.70 -13.88 10.86
CA ALA A 9 32.70 -13.68 9.83
C ALA A 9 31.96 -12.40 10.24
N THR A 10 32.18 -11.31 9.51
CA THR A 10 31.28 -10.18 9.55
C THR A 10 29.96 -10.69 9.01
N ASP A 11 29.11 -11.16 9.93
CA ASP A 11 27.67 -11.26 9.73
C ASP A 11 27.27 -10.01 8.97
N SER A 12 26.73 -10.20 7.77
CA SER A 12 26.10 -9.17 6.98
C SER A 12 25.09 -8.48 7.88
N LYS A 13 25.52 -7.39 8.52
CA LYS A 13 24.70 -6.54 9.38
C LYS A 13 23.45 -6.25 8.56
N GLN A 14 22.36 -6.92 8.92
CA GLN A 14 21.06 -6.70 8.32
C GLN A 14 20.81 -5.21 8.52
N VAL A 15 20.73 -4.45 7.43
CA VAL A 15 20.33 -3.04 7.50
C VAL A 15 18.95 -3.08 8.15
N GLN A 16 18.80 -2.46 9.32
CA GLN A 16 17.54 -2.37 10.06
C GLN A 16 17.26 -0.87 10.26
N GLY A 17 16.04 -0.44 9.97
CA GLY A 17 15.68 0.99 9.93
C GLY A 17 15.41 1.46 8.50
N GLU A 18 15.66 2.75 8.21
CA GLU A 18 15.51 3.27 6.84
C GLU A 18 16.44 2.54 5.86
N GLY A 19 15.86 2.04 4.76
CA GLY A 19 16.60 1.30 3.73
C GLY A 19 16.78 -0.19 4.02
N ASP A 20 16.00 -0.79 4.96
CA ASP A 20 15.94 -2.24 5.10
C ASP A 20 15.21 -2.89 3.91
N TYR A 21 15.97 -3.19 2.87
CA TYR A 21 15.49 -3.84 1.65
C TYR A 21 14.82 -5.21 1.89
N VAL A 22 15.18 -5.93 2.96
CA VAL A 22 14.60 -7.23 3.27
C VAL A 22 13.18 -7.04 3.80
N SER A 23 13.00 -6.10 4.72
CA SER A 23 11.68 -5.76 5.26
C SER A 23 10.78 -5.15 4.18
N ASP A 24 11.30 -4.24 3.35
CA ASP A 24 10.54 -3.64 2.25
C ASP A 24 10.08 -4.67 1.23
N ARG A 25 10.96 -5.61 0.85
CA ARG A 25 10.61 -6.71 -0.06
C ARG A 25 9.54 -7.60 0.57
N ARG A 26 9.71 -8.01 1.83
CA ARG A 26 8.73 -8.84 2.55
C ARG A 26 7.36 -8.17 2.62
N TYR A 27 7.31 -6.88 2.92
CA TYR A 27 6.07 -6.12 2.93
C TYR A 27 5.41 -6.10 1.54
N THR A 28 6.20 -5.77 0.51
CA THR A 28 5.72 -5.71 -0.88
C THR A 28 5.16 -7.06 -1.33
N ASP A 29 5.90 -8.15 -1.08
CA ASP A 29 5.49 -9.51 -1.44
C ASP A 29 4.22 -9.93 -0.67
N ALA A 30 4.12 -9.58 0.61
CA ALA A 30 2.93 -9.86 1.42
C ALA A 30 1.71 -9.09 0.92
N ALA A 31 1.85 -7.80 0.60
CA ALA A 31 0.78 -6.98 0.05
C ALA A 31 0.31 -7.52 -1.30
N GLN A 32 1.24 -7.85 -2.21
CA GLN A 32 0.90 -8.46 -3.50
C GLN A 32 0.19 -9.81 -3.33
N SER A 33 0.68 -10.65 -2.41
CA SER A 33 0.07 -11.96 -2.13
C SER A 33 -1.33 -11.81 -1.55
N PHE A 34 -1.56 -10.81 -0.69
CA PHE A 34 -2.87 -10.52 -0.15
C PHE A 34 -3.87 -10.13 -1.25
N VAL A 35 -3.49 -9.21 -2.14
CA VAL A 35 -4.33 -8.82 -3.29
C VAL A 35 -4.60 -10.02 -4.20
N LYS A 36 -3.55 -10.79 -4.55
CA LYS A 36 -3.66 -11.99 -5.42
C LYS A 36 -4.44 -13.13 -4.79
N SER A 37 -4.52 -13.19 -3.45
CA SER A 37 -5.23 -14.28 -2.76
C SER A 37 -6.73 -14.30 -3.00
N GLY A 38 -7.29 -13.29 -3.68
CA GLY A 38 -8.71 -13.21 -3.99
C GLY A 38 -9.60 -12.92 -2.78
N LYS A 39 -9.00 -12.71 -1.59
CA LYS A 39 -9.71 -12.34 -0.36
C LYS A 39 -10.48 -11.01 -0.49
N VAL A 40 -10.11 -10.17 -1.46
CA VAL A 40 -10.77 -8.88 -1.74
C VAL A 40 -11.88 -8.99 -2.80
N GLU A 41 -11.93 -10.07 -3.58
CA GLU A 41 -12.86 -10.21 -4.73
C GLU A 41 -14.32 -10.25 -4.26
N GLN A 42 -14.61 -11.00 -3.20
CA GLN A 42 -15.97 -11.08 -2.66
C GLN A 42 -16.43 -9.73 -2.11
N ALA A 43 -15.58 -9.06 -1.32
CA ALA A 43 -15.88 -7.73 -0.79
C ALA A 43 -16.10 -6.70 -1.91
N ALA A 44 -15.31 -6.76 -2.98
CA ALA A 44 -15.49 -5.89 -4.15
C ALA A 44 -16.83 -6.15 -4.88
N ARG A 45 -17.29 -7.40 -4.92
CA ARG A 45 -18.61 -7.75 -5.47
C ARG A 45 -19.74 -7.26 -4.57
N ASP A 46 -19.59 -7.45 -3.27
CA ASP A 46 -20.58 -7.04 -2.27
C ASP A 46 -20.69 -5.50 -2.17
N ALA A 47 -19.62 -4.77 -2.48
CA ALA A 47 -19.60 -3.31 -2.53
C ALA A 47 -20.29 -2.71 -3.77
N LYS A 48 -20.71 -3.53 -4.74
CA LYS A 48 -21.40 -3.01 -5.93
C LYS A 48 -22.77 -2.44 -5.54
N PRO A 49 -23.20 -1.33 -6.14
CA PRO A 49 -24.53 -0.78 -5.88
C PRO A 49 -25.60 -1.78 -6.28
N ALA A 50 -26.59 -1.97 -5.40
CA ALA A 50 -27.69 -2.91 -5.63
C ALA A 50 -28.78 -2.33 -6.55
N SER A 51 -28.82 -1.00 -6.70
CA SER A 51 -29.79 -0.29 -7.53
C SER A 51 -29.21 0.98 -8.15
N PRO A 52 -29.85 1.55 -9.20
CA PRO A 52 -29.46 2.84 -9.76
C PRO A 52 -29.58 4.00 -8.76
N GLU A 53 -30.46 3.89 -7.77
CA GLU A 53 -30.60 4.89 -6.71
C GLU A 53 -29.43 4.81 -5.72
N ASP A 54 -29.04 3.60 -5.32
CA ASP A 54 -27.86 3.39 -4.49
C ASP A 54 -26.59 3.90 -5.16
N GLU A 55 -26.44 3.66 -6.46
CA GLU A 55 -25.30 4.20 -7.22
C GLU A 55 -25.25 5.73 -7.19
N LYS A 56 -26.39 6.40 -7.36
CA LYS A 56 -26.48 7.87 -7.26
C LYS A 56 -26.13 8.36 -5.86
N ASN A 57 -26.61 7.66 -4.83
CA ASN A 57 -26.35 8.01 -3.44
C ASN A 57 -24.86 7.85 -3.10
N MET A 58 -24.23 6.75 -3.54
CA MET A 58 -22.80 6.51 -3.38
C MET A 58 -21.97 7.61 -4.07
N ARG A 59 -22.28 7.95 -5.33
CA ARG A 59 -21.59 9.03 -6.06
C ARG A 59 -21.74 10.39 -5.38
N ARG A 60 -22.93 10.69 -4.85
CA ARG A 60 -23.18 11.94 -4.12
C ARG A 60 -22.38 11.99 -2.81
N ALA A 61 -22.28 10.86 -2.10
CA ALA A 61 -21.50 10.75 -0.88
C ALA A 61 -20.00 10.99 -1.16
N GLU A 62 -19.47 10.39 -2.22
CA GLU A 62 -18.10 10.60 -2.69
C GLU A 62 -17.82 12.08 -3.00
N GLN A 63 -18.65 12.71 -3.84
CA GLN A 63 -18.54 14.14 -4.18
C GLN A 63 -18.62 15.05 -2.95
N THR A 64 -19.48 14.70 -1.99
CA THR A 64 -19.59 15.46 -0.74
C THR A 64 -18.33 15.29 0.10
N GLY A 65 -17.78 14.07 0.21
CA GLY A 65 -16.51 13.83 0.90
C GLY A 65 -15.37 14.61 0.27
N GLU A 66 -15.26 14.59 -1.06
CA GLU A 66 -14.27 15.36 -1.82
C GLU A 66 -14.40 16.86 -1.58
N SER A 67 -15.62 17.41 -1.58
CA SER A 67 -15.82 18.86 -1.38
C SER A 67 -15.43 19.35 0.01
N HIS A 68 -15.41 18.45 1.00
CA HIS A 68 -15.00 18.76 2.39
C HIS A 68 -13.55 18.35 2.67
N SER A 69 -12.91 17.63 1.75
CA SER A 69 -11.52 17.19 1.85
C SER A 69 -10.55 18.34 1.60
N LYS A 70 -9.33 18.23 2.12
CA LYS A 70 -8.23 19.18 1.83
C LYS A 70 -7.53 18.88 0.49
N GLY A 71 -8.11 18.01 -0.32
CA GLY A 71 -7.52 17.46 -1.54
C GLY A 71 -6.75 16.17 -1.28
N GLU A 72 -6.52 15.41 -2.35
CA GLU A 72 -5.61 14.26 -2.32
C GLU A 72 -4.14 14.72 -2.25
N ASP A 73 -3.25 13.79 -1.86
CA ASP A 73 -1.81 13.98 -2.00
C ASP A 73 -1.48 14.31 -3.48
N PRO A 74 -0.79 15.42 -3.79
CA PRO A 74 -0.38 15.74 -5.16
C PRO A 74 0.46 14.66 -5.83
N ALA A 75 1.13 13.81 -5.06
CA ALA A 75 1.89 12.66 -5.55
C ALA A 75 1.00 11.42 -5.83
N SER A 76 -0.29 11.47 -5.48
CA SER A 76 -1.25 10.43 -5.81
C SER A 76 -1.40 10.31 -7.32
N PRO A 77 -1.31 9.10 -7.91
CA PRO A 77 -1.60 8.89 -9.32
C PRO A 77 -3.09 9.11 -9.66
N HIS A 78 -3.94 9.34 -8.66
CA HIS A 78 -5.35 9.68 -8.82
C HIS A 78 -5.67 11.13 -8.45
N ALA A 79 -4.66 11.93 -8.09
CA ALA A 79 -4.85 13.33 -7.80
C ALA A 79 -5.51 14.02 -9.01
N PRO A 80 -6.62 14.76 -8.80
CA PRO A 80 -7.20 15.54 -9.89
C PRO A 80 -6.13 16.52 -10.40
N THR A 81 -5.91 16.54 -11.72
CA THR A 81 -4.97 17.49 -12.32
C THR A 81 -5.36 18.90 -11.91
N ARG A 82 -4.58 19.54 -11.04
CA ARG A 82 -4.80 20.94 -10.68
C ARG A 82 -4.65 21.75 -11.97
N LYS A 83 -5.74 22.36 -12.44
CA LYS A 83 -5.64 23.37 -13.50
C LYS A 83 -4.68 24.48 -13.03
N PRO A 84 -3.86 25.04 -13.93
CA PRO A 84 -2.91 26.09 -13.60
C PRO A 84 -3.60 27.31 -12.99
#